data_AF-B8HDY6-F1
#
_entry.id   AF-B8HDY6-F1
#
_cell.length_a   1.000
_cell.length_b   1.000
_cell.length_c   1.000
_cell.angle_alpha   90.00
_cell.angle_beta   90.00
_cell.angle_gamma   90.00
#
_symmetry.space_group_name_H-M   'P 1'
#
loop_
_entity.id
_entity.type
_entity.pdbx_description
1 polymer ?
#
loop_
_entity_poly.entity_id
_entity_poly.type
_entity_poly.pdbx_seq_one_letter_code
_entity_poly.pdbx_strand_id
1 'polypeptide(L)'
;MTSGQFLTGATATTVNSTIRLYGKEATMSIDIGIGSSLSSEDAAHFVATTEAITSALQQVREIHPAYSWVWTHEIRCRGCHARLEIPVLASTKANADKAFAAHQAAELDALLAAGGGPTFT
;
A
#
# COMPACT_ATOMS: atom_id res chain seq x y z
N MET A 1 -17.08 -38.97 10.13
CA MET A 1 -16.87 -37.55 9.76
C MET A 1 -15.93 -36.98 10.80
N THR A 2 -14.72 -36.65 10.36
CA THR A 2 -13.55 -36.42 11.20
C THR A 2 -13.60 -35.02 11.81
N SER A 3 -13.55 -34.97 13.15
CA SER A 3 -13.40 -33.75 13.93
C SER A 3 -12.02 -33.14 13.65
N GLY A 4 -12.00 -31.98 12.98
CA GLY A 4 -10.80 -31.17 12.82
C GLY A 4 -10.46 -30.52 14.17
N GLN A 5 -9.30 -30.88 14.72
CA GLN A 5 -8.72 -30.24 15.89
C GLN A 5 -8.41 -28.77 15.56
N PHE A 6 -9.13 -27.85 16.20
CA PHE A 6 -8.72 -26.46 16.27
C PHE A 6 -7.50 -26.36 17.20
N LEU A 7 -6.40 -25.82 16.65
CA LEU A 7 -5.19 -25.51 17.39
C LEU A 7 -5.51 -24.55 18.54
N THR A 8 -4.99 -24.88 19.72
CA THR A 8 -5.18 -24.14 20.97
C THR A 8 -4.47 -22.79 20.86
N GLY A 9 -5.18 -21.71 20.51
CA GLY A 9 -4.61 -20.36 20.45
C GLY A 9 -5.28 -19.35 19.52
N ALA A 10 -6.32 -19.73 18.75
CA ALA A 10 -7.08 -18.77 17.93
C ALA A 10 -8.27 -18.20 18.71
N THR A 11 -8.27 -16.90 18.99
CA THR A 11 -9.49 -16.18 19.41
C THR A 11 -10.38 -15.95 18.18
N ALA A 12 -11.33 -16.84 17.97
CA ALA A 12 -12.39 -16.63 16.99
C ALA A 12 -13.26 -15.45 17.45
N THR A 13 -13.35 -14.40 16.63
CA THR A 13 -14.35 -13.34 16.83
C THR A 13 -15.53 -13.65 15.93
N THR A 14 -16.64 -14.07 16.54
CA THR A 14 -17.89 -14.30 15.81
C THR A 14 -18.68 -13.00 15.77
N VAL A 15 -18.89 -12.44 14.58
CA VAL A 15 -19.78 -11.30 14.39
C VAL A 15 -21.17 -11.83 14.04
N ASN A 16 -22.13 -11.63 14.95
CA ASN A 16 -23.53 -12.00 14.74
C ASN A 16 -24.31 -10.78 14.26
N SER A 17 -24.94 -10.89 13.10
CA SER A 17 -25.88 -9.89 12.59
C SER A 17 -27.26 -10.52 12.38
N THR A 18 -28.30 -9.88 12.92
CA THR A 18 -29.68 -10.30 12.70
C THR A 18 -30.23 -9.60 11.47
N ILE A 19 -30.55 -10.37 10.43
CA ILE A 19 -31.22 -9.87 9.23
C ILE A 19 -32.70 -10.23 9.34
N ARG A 20 -33.58 -9.23 9.27
CA ARG A 20 -35.03 -9.44 9.21
C ARG A 20 -35.47 -9.47 7.75
N LEU A 21 -35.80 -10.64 7.23
CA LEU A 21 -36.39 -10.82 5.91
C LEU A 21 -37.83 -11.30 6.07
N TYR A 22 -38.79 -10.53 5.52
CA TYR A 22 -40.22 -10.90 5.53
C TYR A 22 -40.77 -11.29 6.92
N GLY A 23 -40.40 -10.53 7.96
CA GLY A 23 -40.88 -10.77 9.33
C GLY A 23 -40.30 -12.02 10.02
N LYS A 24 -39.39 -12.75 9.36
CA LYS A 24 -38.59 -13.82 9.97
C LYS A 24 -37.19 -13.31 10.28
N GLU A 25 -36.74 -13.54 11.51
CA GLU A 25 -35.37 -13.24 11.92
C GLU A 25 -34.46 -14.37 11.44
N ALA A 26 -33.41 -14.02 10.69
CA ALA A 26 -32.32 -14.93 10.35
C ALA A 26 -31.02 -14.37 10.93
N THR A 27 -30.31 -15.19 11.69
CA THR A 27 -28.98 -14.83 12.21
C THR A 27 -27.93 -15.26 11.20
N MET A 28 -27.14 -14.31 10.72
CA MET A 28 -25.93 -14.60 9.95
C MET A 28 -24.73 -14.42 10.88
N SER A 29 -23.97 -15.50 11.07
CA SER A 29 -22.75 -15.52 11.87
C SER A 29 -21.56 -15.64 10.92
N ILE A 30 -20.60 -14.73 11.03
CA ILE A 30 -19.33 -14.79 10.31
C ILE A 30 -18.23 -15.01 11.34
N ASP A 31 -17.53 -16.14 11.23
CA ASP A 31 -16.35 -16.43 12.03
C ASP A 31 -15.12 -15.84 11.34
N ILE A 32 -14.56 -14.79 11.94
CA ILE A 32 -13.30 -14.20 11.48
C ILE A 32 -12.18 -14.87 12.26
N GLY A 33 -11.47 -15.77 11.59
CA GLY A 33 -10.20 -16.28 12.08
C GLY A 33 -9.13 -15.19 11.94
N ILE A 34 -8.84 -14.45 13.01
CA ILE A 34 -7.61 -13.68 13.08
C ILE A 34 -6.50 -14.70 13.36
N GLY A 35 -5.69 -15.00 12.35
CA GLY A 35 -4.54 -15.89 12.48
C GLY A 35 -3.70 -15.52 13.71
N SER A 36 -3.32 -16.53 14.48
CA SER A 36 -2.61 -16.45 15.74
C SER A 36 -1.48 -15.42 15.73
N SER A 37 -1.41 -14.61 16.79
CA SER A 37 -0.25 -13.87 17.29
C SER A 37 0.93 -13.76 16.33
N LEU A 38 1.14 -12.58 15.73
CA LEU A 38 2.43 -12.23 15.11
C LEU A 38 3.56 -12.65 16.07
N SER A 39 4.49 -13.48 15.62
CA SER A 39 5.70 -13.77 16.40
C SER A 39 6.41 -12.44 16.70
N SER A 40 7.17 -12.35 17.79
CA SER A 40 8.03 -11.19 18.03
C SER A 40 8.98 -10.90 16.85
N GLU A 41 9.35 -11.94 16.12
CA GLU A 41 10.15 -11.87 14.89
C GLU A 41 9.34 -11.27 13.72
N ASP A 42 8.08 -11.66 13.55
CA ASP A 42 7.19 -11.08 12.52
C ASP A 42 6.90 -9.60 12.82
N ALA A 43 6.73 -9.26 14.09
CA ALA A 43 6.55 -7.88 14.54
C ALA A 43 7.82 -7.05 14.29
N ALA A 44 9.00 -7.58 14.61
CA ALA A 44 10.28 -6.91 14.34
C ALA A 44 10.53 -6.74 12.83
N HIS A 45 10.21 -7.76 12.03
CA HIS A 45 10.32 -7.71 10.58
C HIS A 45 9.36 -6.67 9.97
N PHE A 46 8.12 -6.59 10.46
CA PHE A 46 7.15 -5.57 10.03
C PHE A 46 7.63 -4.15 10.37
N VAL A 47 8.16 -3.93 11.57
CA VAL A 47 8.73 -2.63 11.97
C VAL A 47 9.91 -2.26 11.07
N ALA A 48 10.86 -3.17 10.87
CA ALA A 48 12.02 -2.93 10.02
C ALA A 48 11.61 -2.62 8.56
N THR A 49 10.62 -3.34 8.03
CA THR A 49 10.09 -3.10 6.68
C THR A 49 9.41 -1.73 6.59
N THR A 50 8.63 -1.36 7.61
CA THR A 50 7.94 -0.07 7.67
C THR A 50 8.93 1.08 7.76
N GLU A 51 9.99 0.96 8.56
CA GLU A 51 11.05 1.94 8.69
C GLU A 51 11.82 2.11 7.38
N ALA A 52 12.15 1.01 6.69
CA ALA A 52 12.81 1.04 5.39
C ALA A 52 11.96 1.76 4.34
N ILE A 53 10.67 1.43 4.23
CA ILE A 53 9.74 2.09 3.30
C ILE A 53 9.57 3.57 3.63
N THR A 54 9.42 3.92 4.92
CA THR A 54 9.26 5.31 5.35
C THR A 54 10.51 6.13 5.06
N SER A 55 11.69 5.58 5.33
CA SER A 55 12.97 6.21 5.04
C SER A 55 13.16 6.41 3.53
N ALA A 56 12.84 5.39 2.74
CA ALA A 56 12.89 5.43 1.28
C ALA A 56 11.95 6.51 0.71
N LEU A 57 10.72 6.58 1.21
CA LEU A 57 9.75 7.62 0.85
C LEU A 57 10.26 9.03 1.17
N GLN A 58 10.86 9.22 2.34
CA GLN A 58 11.44 10.50 2.72
C GLN A 58 12.58 10.89 1.77
N GLN A 59 13.48 9.95 1.48
CA GLN A 59 14.58 10.17 0.56
C GLN A 59 14.10 10.53 -0.85
N VAL A 60 13.09 9.84 -1.38
CA VAL A 60 12.49 10.18 -2.68
C VAL A 60 11.91 11.60 -2.67
N ARG A 61 11.26 12.02 -1.58
CA ARG A 61 10.72 13.39 -1.46
C ARG A 61 11.81 14.45 -1.39
N GLU A 62 12.94 14.14 -0.77
CA GLU A 62 14.09 15.05 -0.70
C GLU A 62 14.80 15.17 -2.06
N ILE A 63 15.01 14.05 -2.75
CA ILE A 63 15.69 14.03 -4.06
C ILE A 63 14.77 14.56 -5.17
N HIS A 64 13.48 14.24 -5.14
CA HIS A 64 12.48 14.64 -6.14
C HIS A 64 11.42 15.56 -5.51
N PRO A 65 11.77 16.80 -5.12
CA PRO A 65 10.91 17.64 -4.27
C PRO A 65 9.76 18.32 -5.03
N ALA A 66 9.95 18.57 -6.32
CA ALA A 66 8.98 19.29 -7.14
C ALA A 66 9.21 19.04 -8.63
N TYR A 67 8.27 19.54 -9.44
CA TYR A 67 8.41 19.62 -10.88
C TYR A 67 8.36 21.07 -11.38
N SER A 68 8.69 21.25 -12.65
CA SER A 68 8.55 22.51 -13.40
C SER A 68 7.80 22.25 -14.70
N TRP A 69 6.94 23.18 -15.09
CA TRP A 69 6.27 23.14 -16.38
C TRP A 69 7.22 23.59 -17.48
N VAL A 70 7.31 22.80 -18.54
CA VAL A 70 8.12 23.12 -19.73
C VAL A 70 7.20 23.40 -20.92
N TRP A 71 6.22 22.54 -21.16
CA TRP A 71 5.21 22.68 -22.22
C TRP A 71 3.86 22.16 -21.73
N THR A 72 2.79 22.42 -22.49
CA THR A 72 1.43 21.94 -22.18
C THR A 72 1.36 20.42 -21.94
N HIS A 73 2.24 19.63 -22.51
CA HIS A 73 2.26 18.17 -22.37
C HIS A 73 3.53 17.67 -21.66
N GLU A 74 4.31 18.55 -21.03
CA GLU A 74 5.59 18.18 -20.42
C GLU A 74 5.85 18.95 -19.13
N ILE A 75 6.12 18.18 -18.08
CA ILE A 75 6.77 18.68 -16.87
C ILE A 75 8.14 18.02 -16.72
N ARG A 76 9.03 18.67 -15.97
CA ARG A 76 10.33 18.10 -15.59
C ARG A 76 10.49 18.02 -14.09
N CYS A 77 10.98 16.88 -13.62
CA CYS A 77 11.39 16.74 -12.23
C CYS A 77 12.53 17.73 -11.92
N ARG A 78 12.48 18.43 -10.79
CA ARG A 78 13.56 19.34 -10.37
C ARG A 78 14.76 18.61 -9.76
N GLY A 79 14.59 17.36 -9.36
CA GLY A 79 15.65 16.53 -8.79
C GLY A 79 16.55 15.90 -9.85
N CYS A 80 15.95 15.10 -10.73
CA CYS A 80 16.66 14.32 -11.73
C CYS A 80 16.51 14.85 -13.16
N HIS A 81 15.79 15.96 -13.38
CA HIS A 81 15.49 16.52 -14.70
C HIS A 81 14.77 15.57 -15.67
N ALA A 82 14.23 14.46 -15.17
CA ALA A 82 13.43 13.52 -15.96
C ALA A 82 12.25 14.23 -16.61
N ARG A 83 12.03 13.90 -17.89
CA ARG A 83 10.90 14.37 -18.69
C ARG A 83 9.68 13.51 -18.36
N LEU A 84 8.60 14.15 -17.92
CA LEU A 84 7.34 13.48 -17.62
C LEU A 84 6.26 14.02 -18.54
N GLU A 85 5.63 13.11 -19.28
CA GLU A 85 4.58 13.45 -20.22
C GLU A 85 3.23 13.60 -19.51
N ILE A 86 2.51 14.65 -19.90
CA ILE A 86 1.13 14.89 -19.51
C ILE A 86 0.27 14.67 -20.77
N PRO A 87 -0.89 13.99 -20.65
CA PRO A 87 -1.75 13.77 -21.80
C PRO A 87 -2.08 15.07 -22.54
N VAL A 88 -1.92 15.05 -23.86
CA VAL A 88 -2.18 16.20 -24.75
C VAL A 88 -3.65 16.61 -24.63
N LEU A 89 -3.91 17.92 -24.60
CA LEU A 89 -5.23 18.53 -24.32
C LEU A 89 -5.77 18.32 -22.90
N ALA A 90 -5.01 17.69 -22.00
CA ALA A 90 -5.38 17.53 -20.59
C ALA A 90 -4.31 18.13 -19.65
N SER A 91 -3.75 19.27 -20.06
CA SER A 91 -2.68 20.04 -19.41
C SER A 91 -3.11 20.72 -18.11
N THR A 92 -3.62 19.94 -17.17
CA THR A 92 -4.12 20.42 -15.88
C THR A 92 -3.08 20.15 -14.79
N LYS A 93 -3.10 20.97 -13.74
CA LYS A 93 -2.30 20.71 -12.53
C LYS A 93 -2.54 19.31 -11.96
N ALA A 94 -3.79 18.85 -11.95
CA ALA A 94 -4.13 17.52 -11.45
C ALA A 94 -3.46 16.39 -12.24
N ASN A 95 -3.36 16.52 -13.58
CA ASN A 95 -2.69 15.51 -14.40
C ASN A 95 -1.16 15.60 -14.28
N ALA A 96 -0.60 16.82 -14.12
CA ALA A 96 0.81 17.00 -13.79
C ALA A 96 1.18 16.35 -12.44
N ASP A 97 0.36 16.57 -11.42
CA ASP A 97 0.56 16.01 -10.09
C ASP A 97 0.50 14.46 -10.13
N LYS A 98 -0.41 13.88 -10.93
CA LYS A 98 -0.47 12.43 -11.16
C LYS A 98 0.79 11.89 -11.85
N ALA A 99 1.25 12.55 -12.92
CA ALA A 99 2.47 12.15 -13.62
C ALA A 99 3.70 12.23 -12.70
N PHE A 100 3.77 13.27 -11.87
CA PHE A 100 4.83 13.42 -10.88
C PHE A 100 4.77 12.39 -9.75
N ALA A 101 3.57 12.06 -9.26
CA ALA A 101 3.39 11.00 -8.27
C ALA A 101 3.80 9.62 -8.82
N ALA A 102 3.45 9.33 -10.08
CA ALA A 102 3.89 8.10 -10.75
C ALA A 102 5.42 8.04 -10.88
N HIS A 103 6.06 9.17 -11.20
CA HIS A 103 7.52 9.29 -11.19
C HIS A 103 8.11 8.98 -9.81
N GLN A 104 7.62 9.62 -8.74
CA GLN A 104 8.09 9.37 -7.38
C GLN A 104 7.88 7.91 -6.93
N ALA A 105 6.78 7.27 -7.33
CA ALA A 105 6.53 5.87 -7.04
C ALA A 105 7.56 4.96 -7.73
N ALA A 106 7.87 5.21 -9.00
CA ALA A 106 8.88 4.43 -9.73
C ALA A 106 10.28 4.58 -9.11
N GLU A 107 10.65 5.78 -8.66
CA GLU A 107 11.91 6.02 -7.94
C GLU A 107 11.94 5.32 -6.58
N LEU A 108 10.82 5.28 -5.87
CA LEU A 108 10.68 4.54 -4.62
C LEU A 108 10.89 3.03 -4.84
N ASP A 109 10.23 2.46 -5.84
CA ASP A 109 10.36 1.04 -6.17
C ASP A 109 11.81 0.70 -6.55
N ALA A 110 12.46 1.55 -7.34
CA ALA A 110 13.87 1.41 -7.70
C ALA A 110 14.79 1.47 -6.47
N LEU A 111 14.51 2.38 -5.53
CA LEU A 111 15.29 2.54 -4.31
C LEU A 111 15.13 1.34 -3.36
N LEU A 112 13.91 0.83 -3.21
CA LEU A 112 13.62 -0.37 -2.42
C LEU A 112 14.25 -1.63 -3.03
N ALA A 113 14.26 -1.74 -4.37
CA ALA A 113 14.91 -2.84 -5.08
C ALA A 113 16.44 -2.78 -4.96
N ALA A 114 17.05 -1.59 -5.02
CA ALA A 114 18.49 -1.41 -4.84
C ALA A 114 18.95 -1.59 -3.39
N GLY A 115 18.10 -1.25 -2.42
CA GLY A 115 18.35 -1.41 -0.98
C GLY A 115 18.25 -2.85 -0.46
N GLY A 116 17.91 -3.82 -1.31
CA GLY A 116 17.78 -5.22 -0.89
C GLY A 116 16.64 -5.48 0.09
N GLY A 117 15.49 -4.81 -0.09
CA GLY A 117 14.27 -5.18 0.61
C GLY A 117 13.86 -6.62 0.30
N PRO A 118 13.23 -7.36 1.24
CA PRO A 118 13.06 -8.80 1.15
C PRO A 118 12.32 -9.16 -0.13
N THR A 119 13.01 -9.88 -1.01
CA THR A 119 12.42 -10.57 -2.14
C THR A 119 11.30 -11.48 -1.62
N PHE A 120 10.06 -11.07 -1.85
CA PHE A 120 8.93 -11.99 -1.79
C PHE A 120 9.07 -12.97 -2.96
N THR A 121 9.58 -14.14 -2.66
CA THR A 121 9.49 -15.36 -3.48
C THR A 121 8.80 -16.44 -2.69
#